data_AF-A0A3C1KFB3-F1
#
_entry.id   AF-A0A3C1KFB3-F1
#
_cell.length_a   1.000
_cell.length_b   1.000
_cell.length_c   1.000
_cell.angle_alpha   90.00
_cell.angle_beta   90.00
_cell.angle_gamma   90.00
#
_symmetry.space_group_name_H-M   'P 1'
#
loop_
_entity.id
_entity.type
_entity.pdbx_description
1 polymer ?
#
loop_
_entity_poly.entity_id
_entity_poly.type
_entity_poly.pdbx_seq_one_letter_code
_entity_poly.pdbx_strand_id
1 'polypeptide(L)' 'MTTVGIIGAGHIGSTLARGLVDRGYDVVIANSRGPETLADLVADLGPTARAATAEEAAV' A
#
# COMPACT_ATOMS: atom_id res chain seq x y z
N MET A 1 -13.63 -8.42 -4.52
CA MET A 1 -12.92 -7.18 -4.16
C MET A 1 -11.75 -7.03 -5.11
N THR A 2 -11.42 -5.79 -5.48
CA THR A 2 -10.34 -5.50 -6.43
C THR A 2 -9.12 -5.05 -5.64
N THR A 3 -8.00 -5.74 -5.85
CA THR A 3 -6.72 -5.41 -5.24
C THR A 3 -5.97 -4.39 -6.10
N VAL A 4 -5.41 -3.36 -5.48
CA VAL A 4 -4.61 -2.33 -6.15
C VAL A 4 -3.18 -2.38 -5.63
N GLY A 5 -2.23 -2.66 -6.53
CA GLY A 5 -0.81 -2.58 -6.28
C GLY A 5 -0.27 -1.16 -6.44
N ILE A 6 0.49 -0.67 -5.45
CA ILE A 6 1.16 0.63 -5.48
C ILE A 6 2.65 0.42 -5.29
N ILE A 7 3.44 0.78 -6.32
CA ILE A 7 4.90 0.80 -6.24
C ILE A 7 5.36 2.23 -5.99
N GLY A 8 5.86 2.46 -4.77
CA GLY A 8 6.29 3.75 -4.26
C GLY A 8 5.37 4.27 -3.17
N ALA A 9 5.93 4.50 -1.98
CA ALA A 9 5.19 4.94 -0.79
C ALA A 9 5.56 6.36 -0.33
N GLY A 10 5.89 7.23 -1.29
CA GLY A 10 6.10 8.66 -1.02
C GLY A 10 4.78 9.39 -0.77
N HIS A 11 4.81 10.72 -0.92
CA HIS A 11 3.63 11.57 -0.71
C HIS A 11 2.44 11.16 -1.60
N ILE A 12 2.70 10.85 -2.87
CA ILE A 12 1.67 10.44 -3.83
C ILE A 12 1.13 9.05 -3.52
N GLY A 13 2.02 8.06 -3.35
CA GLY A 13 1.60 6.67 -3.11
C GLY A 13 0.80 6.50 -1.82
N SER A 14 1.20 7.17 -0.74
CA SER A 14 0.43 7.16 0.52
C SER A 14 -0.93 7.84 0.39
N THR A 15 -1.03 8.93 -0.37
CA THR A 15 -2.32 9.62 -0.62
C THR A 15 -3.26 8.74 -1.44
N LEU A 16 -2.76 8.08 -2.48
CA LEU A 16 -3.53 7.13 -3.27
C LEU A 16 -3.99 5.94 -2.43
N ALA A 17 -3.10 5.37 -1.61
CA ALA A 17 -3.43 4.27 -0.72
C ALA A 17 -4.61 4.62 0.20
N ARG A 18 -4.58 5.80 0.84
CA ARG A 18 -5.68 6.28 1.70
C ARG A 18 -7.00 6.38 0.92
N GLY A 19 -6.98 7.07 -0.23
CA GLY A 19 -8.19 7.27 -1.02
C GLY A 19 -8.79 5.98 -1.60
N LEU A 20 -7.96 4.95 -1.82
CA LEU A 20 -8.38 3.62 -2.26
C LEU A 20 -8.98 2.80 -1.10
N VAL A 21 -8.33 2.79 0.05
CA VAL A 21 -8.87 2.16 1.27
C VAL A 21 -10.23 2.75 1.64
N ASP A 22 -10.37 4.08 1.63
CA ASP A 22 -11.64 4.77 1.92
C ASP A 22 -12.78 4.35 0.97
N ARG A 23 -12.46 3.86 -0.22
CA ARG A 23 -13.41 3.37 -1.23
C ARG A 23 -13.64 1.86 -1.16
N GLY A 24 -13.02 1.17 -0.20
CA GLY A 24 -13.17 -0.27 0.01
C GLY A 24 -12.31 -1.14 -0.90
N TYR A 25 -11.23 -0.60 -1.47
CA TYR A 25 -10.24 -1.40 -2.20
C TYR A 25 -9.24 -2.03 -1.23
N ASP A 26 -8.76 -3.22 -1.59
CA ASP A 26 -7.58 -3.82 -0.94
C ASP A 26 -6.32 -3.21 -1.55
N VAL A 27 -5.42 -2.69 -0.73
CA VAL A 27 -4.22 -2.01 -1.18
C VAL A 27 -2.97 -2.80 -0.81
N VAL A 28 -2.14 -3.07 -1.80
CA VAL A 28 -0.81 -3.66 -1.62
C VAL A 28 0.21 -2.58 -1.94
N ILE A 29 1.02 -2.18 -0.97
CA ILE A 29 1.99 -1.09 -1.14
C ILE A 29 3.42 -1.61 -0.98
N ALA A 30 4.29 -1.20 -1.90
CA ALA A 30 5.69 -1.55 -1.90
C ALA A 30 6.57 -0.31 -2.06
N ASN A 31 7.82 -0.40 -1.59
CA ASN A 31 8.85 0.60 -1.86
C ASN A 31 10.22 -0.10 -2.03
N SER A 32 11.24 0.65 -2.46
CA SER A 32 12.59 0.12 -2.66
C SER A 32 13.37 -0.15 -1.37
N ARG A 33 12.85 0.28 -0.21
CA ARG A 33 13.51 0.19 1.10
C ARG A 33 13.04 -1.00 1.94
N GLY A 34 12.13 -1.81 1.42
CA GLY A 34 11.57 -2.99 2.09
C GLY A 34 10.21 -2.73 2.76
N PRO A 35 9.34 -3.76 2.83
CA PRO A 35 7.99 -3.65 3.39
C PRO A 35 7.96 -3.25 4.87
N GLU A 36 9.00 -3.57 5.63
CA GLU A 36 9.15 -3.20 7.04
C GLU A 36 9.16 -1.69 7.26
N THR A 37 9.63 -0.91 6.26
CA THR A 37 9.65 0.56 6.32
C THR A 37 8.28 1.20 6.15
N LEU A 38 7.26 0.38 5.88
CA LEU A 38 5.86 0.80 5.65
C LEU A 38 4.93 0.43 6.80
N ALA A 39 5.47 -0.12 7.91
CA ALA A 39 4.65 -0.58 9.04
C ALA A 39 3.70 0.51 9.56
N ASP A 40 4.21 1.73 9.79
CA ASP A 40 3.40 2.84 10.27
C ASP A 40 2.32 3.26 9.26
N LEU A 41 2.66 3.24 7.96
CA LEU A 41 1.70 3.59 6.90
C LEU A 41 0.59 2.54 6.80
N VAL A 42 0.92 1.26 6.87
CA VAL A 42 -0.08 0.19 6.87
C VAL A 42 -0.96 0.24 8.12
N ALA A 43 -0.38 0.55 9.28
CA ALA A 43 -1.13 0.72 10.51
C ALA A 43 -2.14 1.90 10.41
N ASP A 44 -1.74 3.02 9.79
CA ASP A 44 -2.60 4.18 9.53
C ASP A 44 -3.73 3.85 8.53
N LEU A 45 -3.42 3.08 7.49
CA LEU A 45 -4.37 2.66 6.46
C LEU A 45 -5.36 1.59 6.96
N GLY A 46 -4.98 0.80 7.96
CA GLY A 46 -5.84 -0.21 8.56
C GLY A 46 -5.88 -1.54 7.77
N PRO A 47 -6.89 -2.39 8.03
CA PRO A 47 -6.83 -3.82 7.72
C PRO A 47 -6.91 -4.17 6.23
N THR A 48 -7.35 -3.24 5.38
CA THR A 48 -7.44 -3.44 3.92
C THR A 48 -6.17 -2.99 3.21
N ALA A 49 -5.12 -2.60 3.93
CA ALA A 49 -3.81 -2.32 3.39
C ALA A 49 -2.77 -3.33 3.91
N ARG A 50 -1.81 -3.67 3.05
CA ARG A 50 -0.62 -4.45 3.46
C ARG A 50 0.62 -3.97 2.74
N ALA A 51 1.76 -4.08 3.42
CA ALA A 51 3.07 -3.88 2.83
C ALA A 51 3.53 -5.17 2.14
N ALA A 52 4.23 -5.04 1.02
CA ALA A 52 4.75 -6.15 0.23
C ALA A 52 6.06 -5.75 -0.47
N THR A 53 6.74 -6.71 -1.07
CA THR A 53 7.83 -6.41 -2.01
C THR A 53 7.30 -5.81 -3.31
N ALA A 54 8.16 -5.19 -4.11
CA ALA A 54 7.74 -4.61 -5.39
C ALA A 54 7.22 -5.67 -6.35
N GLU A 55 7.82 -6.86 -6.34
CA GLU A 55 7.41 -8.02 -7.12
C GLU A 55 6.03 -8.51 -6.71
N GLU A 56 5.74 -8.54 -5.41
CA GLU A 56 4.42 -8.94 -4.87
C GLU A 56 3.32 -7.89 -5.10
N ALA A 57 3.70 -6.62 -5.31
CA ALA A 57 2.75 -5.54 -5.59
C ALA A 57 2.48 -5.35 -7.10
N ALA A 58 3.30 -5.93 -7.98
CA ALA A 58 3.22 -5.75 -9.44
C ALA A 58 2.34 -6.80 -10.17
N VAL A 59 1.62 -7.64 -9.42
CA VAL A 59 0.82 -8.78 -9.92
C VAL A 59 -0.67 -8.47 -10.07
#